data_AF-A0A839NR60-F1
#
_entry.id   AF-A0A839NR60-F1
#
_cell.length_a   1.000
_cell.length_b   1.000
_cell.length_c   1.000
_cell.angle_alpha   90.00
_cell.angle_beta   90.00
_cell.angle_gamma   90.00
#
_symmetry.space_group_name_H-M   'P 1'
#
loop_
_entity.id
_entity.type
_entity.pdbx_description
1 polymer ?
#
loop_
_entity_poly.entity_id
_entity_poly.type
_entity_poly.pdbx_seq_one_letter_code
_entity_poly.pdbx_strand_id
1 'polypeptide(L)'
;MTVTPTGGTQQTVPAAIAARVLGDANGKVRPSRLEIGNMAANLCPNGDMEDVAGGAVIGWGVLAPTTAGSTISATTTTAYAGTTSLLLTKTTADANSSVASVGSRMPVEPQSVYGGSVFAAAIANASASGLNISIFWYDKNDTFSSTTPIFVNLPIPLDWTERPFQVRAPAGVSFARIGIYNTAASTAQSVAVDAVVFRRASGATGIEDAAITPLKLYAPTRGQFFRALENSGAGRVATVTDAVPSDRGDAINIAFNHTTFVTQAGALAQFVKTTLSLTDAQLAAIITAARSVAE
;
A
#
# COMPACT_ATOMS: atom_id res chain seq x y z
N MET A 1 -27.89 -27.19 3.76
CA MET A 1 -27.93 -27.47 2.31
C MET A 1 -26.57 -28.02 1.92
N THR A 2 -26.47 -29.34 1.77
CA THR A 2 -25.19 -30.04 1.55
C THR A 2 -25.03 -30.27 0.06
N VAL A 3 -24.10 -29.57 -0.58
CA VAL A 3 -23.81 -29.77 -2.00
C VAL A 3 -22.72 -30.83 -2.10
N THR A 4 -23.06 -31.98 -2.66
CA THR A 4 -22.09 -33.03 -2.99
C THR A 4 -21.67 -32.85 -4.45
N PRO A 5 -20.40 -32.56 -4.77
CA PRO A 5 -19.96 -32.47 -6.16
C PRO A 5 -19.77 -33.87 -6.74
N THR A 6 -20.42 -34.15 -7.86
CA THR A 6 -20.26 -35.38 -8.61
C THR A 6 -19.07 -35.25 -9.57
N GLY A 7 -18.04 -36.08 -9.42
CA GLY A 7 -17.13 -36.45 -10.52
C GLY A 7 -15.73 -35.82 -10.59
N GLY A 8 -15.23 -35.14 -9.56
CA GLY A 8 -13.83 -34.68 -9.51
C GLY A 8 -13.07 -35.33 -8.35
N THR A 9 -11.86 -35.86 -8.61
CA THR A 9 -10.95 -36.30 -7.54
C THR A 9 -10.71 -35.12 -6.60
N GLN A 10 -11.21 -35.21 -5.37
CA GLN A 10 -11.07 -34.15 -4.38
C GLN A 10 -9.59 -34.02 -4.03
N GLN A 11 -8.88 -33.09 -4.69
CA GLN A 11 -7.53 -32.72 -4.27
C GLN A 11 -7.65 -32.06 -2.90
N THR A 12 -7.34 -32.83 -1.86
CA THR A 12 -7.13 -32.32 -0.53
C THR A 12 -5.84 -31.52 -0.56
N VAL A 13 -5.97 -30.20 -0.70
CA VAL A 13 -4.85 -29.30 -0.47
C VAL A 13 -4.48 -29.46 1.02
N PRO A 14 -3.26 -29.89 1.36
CA PRO A 14 -2.86 -30.04 2.76
C PRO A 14 -3.12 -28.72 3.50
N ALA A 15 -3.73 -28.78 4.69
CA ALA A 15 -4.08 -27.60 5.48
C ALA A 15 -2.88 -26.63 5.70
N ALA A 16 -1.66 -27.15 5.63
CA ALA A 16 -0.41 -26.38 5.67
C ALA A 16 -0.25 -25.39 4.50
N ILE A 17 -0.78 -25.69 3.31
CA ILE A 17 -0.70 -24.79 2.15
C ILE A 17 -1.80 -23.71 2.23
N ALA A 18 -2.98 -24.02 2.75
CA ALA A 18 -4.05 -23.04 2.96
C ALA A 18 -3.68 -22.00 4.04
N ALA A 19 -3.02 -22.43 5.13
CA ALA A 19 -2.48 -21.51 6.15
C ALA A 19 -1.32 -20.65 5.64
N ARG A 20 -0.55 -21.14 4.65
CA ARG A 20 0.58 -20.39 4.11
C ARG A 20 0.16 -19.26 3.17
N VAL A 21 -1.02 -19.34 2.55
CA VAL A 21 -1.42 -18.40 1.49
C VAL A 21 -2.33 -17.27 2.01
N LEU A 22 -3.11 -17.45 3.08
CA LEU A 22 -4.10 -16.42 3.46
C LEU A 22 -4.26 -16.11 4.97
N GLY A 23 -3.67 -16.84 5.92
CA GLY A 23 -3.78 -16.46 7.33
C GLY A 23 -3.10 -17.40 8.31
N ASP A 24 -2.76 -16.90 9.50
CA ASP A 24 -2.19 -17.74 10.57
C ASP A 24 -3.19 -18.81 11.04
N ALA A 25 -2.72 -19.78 11.85
CA ALA A 25 -3.52 -20.92 12.31
C ALA A 25 -4.81 -20.56 13.06
N ASN A 26 -5.02 -19.28 13.39
CA ASN A 26 -6.25 -18.75 13.99
C ASN A 26 -7.17 -18.06 12.97
N GLY A 27 -6.93 -18.23 11.66
CA GLY A 27 -7.68 -17.58 10.59
C GLY A 27 -7.42 -16.08 10.46
N LYS A 28 -6.31 -15.56 11.02
CA LYS A 28 -5.98 -14.14 10.92
C LYS A 28 -5.20 -13.85 9.64
N VAL A 29 -5.80 -13.05 8.76
CA VAL A 29 -5.09 -12.43 7.64
C VAL A 29 -4.26 -11.28 8.20
N ARG A 30 -2.93 -11.37 8.10
CA ARG A 30 -2.03 -10.23 8.33
C ARG A 30 -1.56 -9.75 6.97
N PRO A 31 -2.32 -8.88 6.29
CA PRO A 31 -1.78 -8.28 5.08
C PRO A 31 -0.52 -7.52 5.49
N SER A 32 0.61 -7.85 4.89
CA SER A 32 1.85 -7.07 5.05
C SER A 32 1.66 -5.63 4.57
N ARG A 33 0.64 -5.41 3.72
CA ARG A 33 0.22 -4.12 3.18
C ARG A 33 -1.24 -4.22 2.70
N LEU A 34 -2.09 -3.28 3.13
CA LEU A 34 -3.45 -3.11 2.61
C LEU A 34 -3.52 -1.72 1.97
N GLU A 35 -3.67 -1.68 0.65
CA GLU A 35 -3.84 -0.43 -0.08
C GLU A 35 -5.29 -0.33 -0.54
N ILE A 36 -6.05 0.60 0.05
CA ILE A 36 -7.39 0.95 -0.41
C ILE A 36 -7.36 2.43 -0.74
N GLY A 37 -7.41 2.76 -2.03
CA GLY A 37 -7.49 4.14 -2.48
C GLY A 37 -8.06 4.21 -3.90
N ASN A 38 -8.92 5.20 -4.15
CA ASN A 38 -9.22 5.61 -5.51
C ASN A 38 -7.93 6.15 -6.12
N MET A 39 -7.40 5.48 -7.15
CA MET A 39 -6.20 5.92 -7.82
C MET A 39 -6.50 7.25 -8.51
N ALA A 40 -5.82 8.32 -8.08
CA ALA A 40 -5.85 9.58 -8.80
C ALA A 40 -5.43 9.34 -10.27
N ALA A 41 -5.91 10.19 -11.18
CA ALA A 41 -5.52 10.13 -12.58
C ALA A 41 -3.98 10.17 -12.71
N ASN A 42 -3.46 9.49 -13.74
CA ASN A 42 -2.04 9.60 -14.07
C ASN A 42 -1.74 11.06 -14.44
N LEU A 43 -0.81 11.67 -13.70
CA LEU A 43 -0.36 13.04 -13.92
C LEU A 43 0.75 13.11 -14.96
N CYS A 44 1.35 11.98 -15.35
CA CYS A 44 2.36 11.92 -16.40
C CYS A 44 1.69 12.02 -17.78
N PRO A 45 1.86 13.13 -18.52
CA PRO A 45 1.28 13.27 -19.86
C PRO A 45 1.97 12.31 -20.82
N ASN A 46 1.19 11.65 -21.69
CA ASN A 46 1.68 10.66 -22.65
C ASN A 46 2.62 9.62 -22.00
N GLY A 47 2.22 9.13 -20.82
CA GLY A 47 2.97 8.10 -20.08
C GLY A 47 2.85 6.71 -20.71
N ASP A 48 1.84 6.48 -21.53
CA ASP A 48 1.63 5.31 -22.39
C ASP A 48 2.37 5.39 -23.73
N MET A 49 3.04 6.51 -24.03
CA MET A 49 3.95 6.68 -25.18
C MET A 49 3.29 6.63 -26.57
N GLU A 50 1.96 6.58 -26.66
CA GLU A 50 1.25 6.40 -27.93
C GLU A 50 1.15 7.68 -28.78
N ASP A 51 1.30 8.87 -28.18
CA ASP A 51 1.33 10.11 -28.94
C ASP A 51 2.74 10.38 -29.50
N VAL A 52 2.92 10.22 -30.81
CA VAL A 52 4.21 10.37 -31.50
C VAL A 52 4.13 11.44 -32.59
N ALA A 53 5.15 12.30 -32.67
CA ALA A 53 5.35 13.24 -33.77
C ALA A 53 6.82 13.32 -34.17
N GLY A 54 7.10 13.27 -35.48
CA GLY A 54 8.47 13.38 -36.00
C GLY A 54 9.43 12.28 -35.52
N GLY A 55 8.91 11.10 -35.16
CA GLY A 55 9.70 9.99 -34.61
C GLY A 55 10.05 10.11 -33.12
N ALA A 56 9.51 11.11 -32.42
CA ALA A 56 9.68 11.30 -30.99
C ALA A 56 8.35 11.15 -30.26
N VAL A 57 8.39 10.61 -29.04
CA VAL A 57 7.24 10.57 -28.14
C VAL A 57 6.95 12.00 -27.66
N ILE A 58 5.74 12.48 -27.91
CA ILE A 58 5.35 13.86 -27.58
C ILE A 58 5.46 14.07 -26.07
N GLY A 59 6.06 15.20 -25.68
CA GLY A 59 6.23 15.55 -24.26
C GLY A 59 7.43 14.90 -23.58
N TRP A 60 8.21 14.08 -24.29
CA TRP A 60 9.48 13.53 -23.82
C TRP A 60 10.65 14.15 -24.58
N GLY A 61 11.62 14.69 -23.85
CA GLY A 61 12.77 15.40 -24.40
C GLY A 61 14.10 14.83 -23.93
N VAL A 62 15.18 15.14 -24.65
CA VAL A 62 16.54 14.80 -24.21
C VAL A 62 16.93 15.76 -23.10
N LEU A 63 17.28 15.23 -21.93
CA LEU A 63 17.72 16.06 -20.80
C LEU A 63 19.18 16.51 -20.95
N ALA A 64 20.06 15.59 -21.37
CA ALA A 64 21.44 15.87 -21.72
C ALA A 64 22.01 14.65 -22.48
N PRO A 65 22.37 14.76 -23.76
CA PRO A 65 23.23 13.77 -24.37
C PRO A 65 24.66 14.05 -23.89
N THR A 66 25.24 13.17 -23.08
CA THR A 66 26.63 13.34 -22.62
C THR A 66 27.64 12.89 -23.67
N THR A 67 27.19 12.27 -24.77
CA THR A 67 28.06 11.83 -25.87
C THR A 67 27.34 11.87 -27.22
N ALA A 68 28.08 12.18 -28.29
CA ALA A 68 27.59 12.10 -29.66
C ALA A 68 27.03 10.70 -29.98
N GLY A 69 25.84 10.65 -30.58
CA GLY A 69 25.17 9.40 -31.00
C GLY A 69 24.17 8.81 -30.00
N SER A 70 24.10 9.32 -28.77
CA SER A 70 23.04 8.95 -27.82
C SER A 70 21.72 9.64 -28.19
N THR A 71 20.63 8.87 -28.33
CA THR A 71 19.35 9.38 -28.82
C THR A 71 18.17 8.88 -27.98
N ILE A 72 17.11 9.67 -27.97
CA ILE A 72 15.79 9.18 -27.59
C ILE A 72 14.89 9.20 -28.84
N SER A 73 14.04 8.20 -28.98
CA SER A 73 13.05 8.14 -30.07
C SER A 73 11.82 7.35 -29.62
N ALA A 74 10.72 7.47 -30.37
CA ALA A 74 9.67 6.46 -30.31
C ALA A 74 10.16 5.17 -30.99
N THR A 75 9.67 4.02 -30.55
CA THR A 75 9.86 2.74 -31.23
C THR A 75 8.59 1.90 -31.19
N THR A 76 8.34 1.17 -32.28
CA THR A 76 7.26 0.19 -32.39
C THR A 76 7.79 -1.25 -32.39
N THR A 77 9.11 -1.44 -32.19
CA THR A 77 9.73 -2.78 -32.16
C THR A 77 9.30 -3.57 -30.93
N THR A 78 9.06 -2.88 -29.81
CA THR A 78 8.53 -3.45 -28.57
C THR A 78 7.77 -2.37 -27.80
N ALA A 79 6.72 -2.77 -27.10
CA ALA A 79 5.97 -1.95 -26.16
C ALA A 79 5.48 -2.88 -25.03
N TYR A 80 5.33 -2.34 -23.83
CA TYR A 80 4.72 -3.07 -22.72
C TYR A 80 3.20 -3.07 -22.88
N ALA A 81 2.64 -1.91 -23.22
CA ALA A 81 1.24 -1.72 -23.54
C ALA A 81 1.13 -0.91 -24.84
N GLY A 82 0.02 -1.08 -25.58
CA GLY A 82 -0.16 -0.34 -26.82
C GLY A 82 0.79 -0.78 -27.94
N THR A 83 1.30 0.18 -28.70
CA THR A 83 2.09 -0.05 -29.92
C THR A 83 3.44 0.64 -29.90
N THR A 84 3.63 1.63 -29.03
CA THR A 84 4.82 2.46 -29.01
C THR A 84 5.47 2.45 -27.63
N SER A 85 6.79 2.52 -27.58
CA SER A 85 7.53 2.82 -26.35
C SER A 85 8.59 3.91 -26.59
N LEU A 86 9.07 4.49 -25.49
CA LEU A 86 10.21 5.40 -25.51
C LEU A 86 11.51 4.59 -25.54
N LEU A 87 12.31 4.76 -26.59
CA LEU A 87 13.61 4.14 -26.74
C LEU A 87 14.72 5.09 -26.33
N LEU A 88 15.55 4.67 -25.39
CA LEU A 88 16.81 5.32 -25.02
C LEU A 88 17.96 4.50 -25.62
N THR A 89 18.64 5.04 -26.62
CA THR A 89 19.78 4.38 -27.27
C THR A 89 21.10 5.04 -26.87
N LYS A 90 21.96 4.24 -26.24
CA LYS A 90 23.34 4.59 -25.92
C LYS A 90 24.27 3.82 -26.86
N THR A 91 24.96 4.52 -27.75
CA THR A 91 25.78 3.92 -28.80
C THR A 91 27.21 3.56 -28.36
N THR A 92 27.71 4.13 -27.26
CA THR A 92 29.10 3.97 -26.83
C THR A 92 29.18 3.28 -25.47
N ALA A 93 29.95 2.20 -25.37
CA ALA A 93 30.27 1.50 -24.12
C ALA A 93 31.29 2.28 -23.27
N ASP A 94 30.87 3.40 -22.67
CA ASP A 94 31.73 4.27 -21.84
C ASP A 94 31.03 4.67 -20.53
N ALA A 95 31.78 4.70 -19.43
CA ALA A 95 31.35 5.15 -18.10
C ALA A 95 30.93 6.62 -18.08
N ASN A 96 31.47 7.43 -18.99
CA ASN A 96 31.12 8.85 -19.12
C ASN A 96 29.97 9.12 -20.10
N SER A 97 29.48 8.06 -20.76
CA SER A 97 28.37 8.16 -21.71
C SER A 97 27.04 7.85 -21.04
N SER A 98 26.03 8.64 -21.38
CA SER A 98 24.66 8.48 -20.92
C SER A 98 23.68 9.06 -21.92
N VAL A 99 22.50 8.46 -21.94
CA VAL A 99 21.32 9.03 -22.56
C VAL A 99 20.29 9.24 -21.47
N ALA A 100 19.66 10.42 -21.49
CA ALA A 100 18.68 10.80 -20.50
C ALA A 100 17.45 11.38 -21.19
N SER A 101 16.28 10.83 -20.90
CA SER A 101 15.00 11.44 -21.24
C SER A 101 14.44 12.17 -20.02
N VAL A 102 13.66 13.20 -20.28
CA VAL A 102 12.83 13.87 -19.28
C VAL A 102 11.42 14.02 -19.83
N GLY A 103 10.44 13.63 -19.01
CA GLY A 103 9.03 13.77 -19.33
C GLY A 103 8.53 15.20 -19.17
N SER A 104 7.25 15.38 -19.50
CA SER A 104 6.56 16.66 -19.37
C SER A 104 6.33 17.08 -17.93
N ARG A 105 5.98 18.36 -17.76
CA ARG A 105 5.62 18.96 -16.48
C ARG A 105 4.40 18.26 -15.87
N MET A 106 4.52 17.84 -14.62
CA MET A 106 3.43 17.26 -13.83
C MET A 106 3.13 18.19 -12.65
N PRO A 107 1.89 18.68 -12.48
CA PRO A 107 1.54 19.53 -11.34
C PRO A 107 1.61 18.73 -10.04
N VAL A 108 2.22 19.31 -9.01
CA VAL A 108 2.32 18.70 -7.68
C VAL A 108 2.06 19.72 -6.58
N GLU A 109 1.44 19.25 -5.50
CA GLU A 109 1.36 19.95 -4.22
C GLU A 109 2.63 19.72 -3.38
N PRO A 110 3.21 20.77 -2.77
CA PRO A 110 4.32 20.63 -1.83
C PRO A 110 3.98 19.66 -0.69
N GLN A 111 4.97 18.91 -0.21
CA GLN A 111 4.87 17.96 0.91
C GLN A 111 3.90 16.78 0.71
N SER A 112 3.15 16.74 -0.41
CA SER A 112 2.30 15.60 -0.75
C SER A 112 3.14 14.38 -1.17
N VAL A 113 2.57 13.21 -0.94
CA VAL A 113 3.15 11.92 -1.36
C VAL A 113 2.62 11.57 -2.74
N TYR A 114 3.50 11.08 -3.60
CA TYR A 114 3.21 10.59 -4.94
C TYR A 114 3.71 9.16 -5.07
N GLY A 115 2.97 8.35 -5.83
CA GLY A 115 3.33 6.99 -6.18
C GLY A 115 3.33 6.84 -7.70
N GLY A 116 4.08 5.87 -8.20
CA GLY A 116 4.20 5.67 -9.63
C GLY A 116 4.85 4.35 -9.98
N SER A 117 4.93 4.10 -11.28
CA SER A 117 5.69 2.99 -11.83
C SER A 117 6.20 3.33 -13.22
N VAL A 118 7.25 2.62 -13.63
CA VAL A 118 7.84 2.68 -14.97
C VAL A 118 8.07 1.24 -15.39
N PHE A 119 7.65 0.86 -16.59
CA PHE A 119 8.06 -0.40 -17.19
C PHE A 119 9.29 -0.16 -18.05
N ALA A 120 10.29 -1.04 -17.93
CA ALA A 120 11.49 -0.98 -18.74
C ALA A 120 11.89 -2.38 -19.21
N ALA A 121 12.50 -2.46 -20.40
CA ALA A 121 13.09 -3.66 -20.98
C ALA A 121 14.30 -3.30 -21.84
N ALA A 122 15.31 -4.17 -21.90
CA ALA A 122 16.38 -4.06 -22.88
C ALA A 122 15.84 -4.42 -24.28
N ILE A 123 16.04 -3.54 -25.27
CA ILE A 123 15.84 -3.91 -26.69
C ILE A 123 17.08 -4.61 -27.24
N ALA A 124 18.26 -4.13 -26.84
CA ALA A 124 19.53 -4.69 -27.27
C ALA A 124 20.53 -4.62 -26.12
N ASN A 125 21.24 -5.73 -25.91
CA ASN A 125 22.27 -5.94 -24.90
C ASN A 125 21.79 -5.61 -23.48
N ALA A 126 21.32 -6.59 -22.72
CA ALA A 126 21.05 -6.36 -21.30
C ALA A 126 22.35 -6.04 -20.54
N SER A 127 22.22 -5.26 -19.47
CA SER A 127 23.32 -4.89 -18.59
C SER A 127 22.91 -5.10 -17.15
N ALA A 128 23.85 -5.59 -16.34
CA ALA A 128 23.65 -5.74 -14.90
C ALA A 128 23.48 -4.40 -14.18
N SER A 129 23.72 -3.28 -14.85
CA SER A 129 23.60 -1.94 -14.28
C SER A 129 23.37 -0.87 -15.35
N GLY A 130 22.88 0.31 -14.95
CA GLY A 130 22.80 1.49 -15.82
C GLY A 130 21.43 2.15 -15.91
N LEU A 131 20.34 1.51 -15.46
CA LEU A 131 19.04 2.17 -15.40
C LEU A 131 18.96 3.06 -14.17
N ASN A 132 18.70 4.34 -14.39
CA ASN A 132 18.40 5.28 -13.31
C ASN A 132 17.05 5.93 -13.57
N ILE A 133 16.32 6.21 -12.48
CA ILE A 133 15.05 6.93 -12.52
C ILE A 133 15.10 7.97 -11.42
N SER A 134 14.76 9.21 -11.76
CA SER A 134 14.76 10.35 -10.83
C SER A 134 13.51 11.20 -11.02
N ILE A 135 13.10 11.91 -9.97
CA ILE A 135 12.11 12.97 -10.06
C ILE A 135 12.81 14.31 -9.89
N PHE A 136 12.66 15.18 -10.88
CA PHE A 136 13.10 16.56 -10.84
C PHE A 136 11.97 17.44 -10.33
N TRP A 137 12.27 18.28 -9.34
CA TRP A 137 11.32 19.19 -8.75
C TRP A 137 11.60 20.61 -9.18
N TYR A 138 10.53 21.33 -9.50
CA TYR A 138 10.57 22.70 -9.96
C TYR A 138 9.62 23.57 -9.13
N ASP A 139 9.98 24.82 -8.94
CA ASP A 139 9.14 25.80 -8.27
C ASP A 139 7.99 26.29 -9.19
N LYS A 140 7.19 27.24 -8.69
CA LYS A 140 6.06 27.81 -9.44
C LYS A 140 6.47 28.50 -10.76
N ASN A 141 7.72 28.92 -10.87
CA ASN A 141 8.30 29.60 -12.03
C ASN A 141 9.02 28.63 -12.98
N ASP A 142 8.86 27.32 -12.79
CA ASP A 142 9.56 26.27 -13.56
C ASP A 142 11.09 26.31 -13.39
N THR A 143 11.58 26.87 -12.28
CA THR A 143 13.00 26.86 -11.92
C THR A 143 13.33 25.57 -11.18
N PHE A 144 14.39 24.88 -11.61
CA PHE A 144 14.86 23.67 -10.95
C PHE A 144 15.17 23.93 -9.48
N SER A 145 14.61 23.10 -8.60
CA SER A 145 14.78 23.20 -7.15
C SER A 145 15.66 22.07 -6.62
N SER A 146 15.31 20.82 -6.93
CA SER A 146 16.01 19.65 -6.40
C SER A 146 15.70 18.39 -7.21
N THR A 147 16.45 17.31 -6.95
CA THR A 147 16.20 15.99 -7.56
C THR A 147 16.05 14.95 -6.45
N THR A 148 15.07 14.05 -6.60
CA THR A 148 14.95 12.84 -5.79
C THR A 148 15.32 11.63 -6.65
N PRO A 149 16.47 10.98 -6.40
CA PRO A 149 16.78 9.72 -7.06
C PRO A 149 15.82 8.63 -6.56
N ILE A 150 15.19 7.91 -7.48
CA ILE A 150 14.28 6.80 -7.18
C ILE A 150 15.04 5.50 -7.20
N PHE A 151 15.77 5.31 -8.29
CA PHE A 151 16.53 4.13 -8.59
C PHE A 151 17.87 4.57 -9.15
N VAL A 152 18.95 4.03 -8.58
CA VAL A 152 20.32 4.35 -8.97
C VAL A 152 20.99 3.06 -9.44
N ASN A 153 21.51 3.08 -10.66
CA ASN A 153 22.30 2.02 -11.26
C ASN A 153 21.64 0.63 -11.21
N LEU A 154 20.34 0.54 -11.48
CA LEU A 154 19.63 -0.73 -11.52
C LEU A 154 20.04 -1.60 -12.71
N PRO A 155 19.92 -2.93 -12.57
CA PRO A 155 19.95 -3.83 -13.72
C PRO A 155 18.84 -3.49 -14.72
N ILE A 156 19.21 -3.49 -15.99
CA ILE A 156 18.26 -3.33 -17.09
C ILE A 156 17.71 -4.73 -17.40
N PRO A 157 16.41 -4.97 -17.18
CA PRO A 157 15.83 -6.29 -17.32
C PRO A 157 15.72 -6.68 -18.80
N LEU A 158 15.75 -7.99 -19.08
CA LEU A 158 15.51 -8.52 -20.43
C LEU A 158 14.04 -8.41 -20.81
N ASP A 159 13.15 -8.79 -19.88
CA ASP A 159 11.71 -8.70 -20.04
C ASP A 159 11.17 -7.40 -19.42
N TRP A 160 10.00 -6.97 -19.89
CA TRP A 160 9.28 -5.83 -19.32
C TRP A 160 9.05 -6.04 -17.81
N THR A 161 9.70 -5.20 -17.02
CA THR A 161 9.63 -5.27 -15.56
C THR A 161 9.15 -3.95 -15.01
N GLU A 162 8.14 -4.01 -14.14
CA GLU A 162 7.66 -2.84 -13.40
C GLU A 162 8.68 -2.38 -12.36
N ARG A 163 8.88 -1.06 -12.29
CA ARG A 163 9.67 -0.39 -11.25
C ARG A 163 8.76 0.54 -10.44
N PRO A 164 8.05 0.02 -9.42
CA PRO A 164 7.14 0.83 -8.62
C PRO A 164 7.92 1.72 -7.65
N PHE A 165 7.43 2.93 -7.41
CA PHE A 165 8.07 3.88 -6.52
C PHE A 165 7.09 4.77 -5.76
N GLN A 166 7.60 5.39 -4.71
CA GLN A 166 6.91 6.38 -3.91
C GLN A 166 7.88 7.50 -3.52
N VAL A 167 7.41 8.74 -3.60
CA VAL A 167 8.19 9.94 -3.26
C VAL A 167 7.35 10.96 -2.54
N ARG A 168 8.01 11.85 -1.79
CA ARG A 168 7.39 13.03 -1.21
C ARG A 168 7.92 14.27 -1.94
N ALA A 169 7.01 15.12 -2.40
CA ALA A 169 7.36 16.41 -2.98
C ALA A 169 8.03 17.30 -1.91
N PRO A 170 9.19 17.92 -2.19
CA PRO A 170 9.82 18.88 -1.27
C PRO A 170 8.92 20.08 -0.95
N ALA A 171 9.29 20.89 0.04
CA ALA A 171 8.61 22.17 0.28
C ALA A 171 8.87 23.15 -0.88
N GLY A 172 7.89 24.00 -1.19
CA GLY A 172 8.05 25.08 -2.17
C GLY A 172 8.03 24.68 -3.65
N VAL A 173 7.86 23.38 -3.96
CA VAL A 173 7.78 22.90 -5.35
C VAL A 173 6.35 23.00 -5.88
N SER A 174 6.19 23.17 -7.19
CA SER A 174 4.89 23.20 -7.85
C SER A 174 4.79 22.22 -9.01
N PHE A 175 5.93 21.74 -9.54
CA PHE A 175 5.96 20.77 -10.62
C PHE A 175 7.01 19.69 -10.39
N ALA A 176 6.74 18.54 -10.98
CA ALA A 176 7.66 17.43 -11.10
C ALA A 176 7.89 17.09 -12.58
N ARG A 177 9.04 16.51 -12.89
CA ARG A 177 9.32 15.81 -14.16
C ARG A 177 10.03 14.49 -13.86
N ILE A 178 9.69 13.42 -14.56
CA ILE A 178 10.40 12.15 -14.45
C ILE A 178 11.61 12.18 -15.38
N GLY A 179 12.78 11.88 -14.83
CA GLY A 179 14.01 11.63 -15.57
C GLY A 179 14.31 10.13 -15.64
N ILE A 180 14.66 9.65 -16.83
CA ILE A 180 15.05 8.25 -17.04
C ILE A 180 16.37 8.22 -17.78
N TYR A 181 17.32 7.46 -17.27
CA TYR A 181 18.69 7.48 -17.75
C TYR A 181 19.18 6.07 -18.00
N ASN A 182 19.89 5.92 -19.11
CA ASN A 182 20.76 4.79 -19.33
C ASN A 182 22.22 5.26 -19.22
N THR A 183 22.90 4.83 -18.17
CA THR A 183 24.30 5.15 -17.84
C THR A 183 25.18 3.90 -17.80
N ALA A 184 24.80 2.80 -18.46
CA ALA A 184 25.51 1.52 -18.37
C ALA A 184 26.99 1.65 -18.79
N ALA A 185 27.94 1.50 -17.87
CA ALA A 185 29.31 1.97 -18.08
C ALA A 185 30.12 1.20 -19.15
N SER A 186 29.80 -0.07 -19.40
CA SER A 186 30.64 -0.97 -20.19
C SER A 186 29.96 -1.52 -21.44
N THR A 187 28.73 -1.07 -21.76
CA THR A 187 27.93 -1.68 -22.82
C THR A 187 27.16 -0.60 -23.60
N ALA A 188 27.27 -0.64 -24.92
CA ALA A 188 26.34 0.08 -25.80
C ALA A 188 25.00 -0.64 -25.75
N GLN A 189 23.94 0.10 -25.45
CA GLN A 189 22.69 -0.49 -24.98
C GLN A 189 21.49 0.36 -25.36
N SER A 190 20.40 -0.32 -25.69
CA SER A 190 19.10 0.31 -25.95
C SER A 190 18.07 -0.18 -24.93
N VAL A 191 17.41 0.76 -24.27
CA VAL A 191 16.38 0.50 -23.25
C VAL A 191 15.05 1.07 -23.73
N ALA A 192 14.04 0.22 -23.80
CA ALA A 192 12.66 0.64 -23.98
C ALA A 192 12.03 0.97 -22.64
N VAL A 193 11.19 2.01 -22.62
CA VAL A 193 10.45 2.47 -21.47
C VAL A 193 9.01 2.74 -21.87
N ASP A 194 8.08 2.30 -21.04
CA ASP A 194 6.65 2.41 -21.34
C ASP A 194 5.81 2.43 -20.04
N ALA A 195 4.52 2.70 -20.17
CA ALA A 195 3.50 2.75 -19.12
C ALA A 195 4.00 3.49 -17.87
N VAL A 196 4.52 4.70 -18.09
CA VAL A 196 4.99 5.60 -17.05
C VAL A 196 3.80 6.19 -16.33
N VAL A 197 3.79 5.96 -15.03
CA VAL A 197 2.72 6.39 -14.15
C VAL A 197 3.28 7.23 -13.03
N PHE A 198 2.65 8.38 -12.79
CA PHE A 198 2.91 9.25 -11.66
C PHE A 198 1.60 9.82 -11.15
N ARG A 199 1.24 9.55 -9.91
CA ARG A 199 -0.05 9.95 -9.35
C ARG A 199 0.15 10.44 -7.94
N ARG A 200 -0.72 11.33 -7.48
CA ARG A 200 -0.80 11.63 -6.05
C ARG A 200 -1.16 10.33 -5.34
N ALA A 201 -0.38 9.96 -4.34
CA ALA A 201 -0.78 8.90 -3.44
C ALA A 201 -1.99 9.44 -2.67
N SER A 202 -3.18 9.05 -3.10
CA SER A 202 -4.36 9.17 -2.26
C SER A 202 -4.06 8.31 -1.05
N GLY A 203 -3.58 8.95 0.02
CA GLY A 203 -3.45 8.25 1.28
C GLY A 203 -4.79 7.60 1.57
N ALA A 204 -4.77 6.37 2.05
CA ALA A 204 -5.70 6.07 3.12
C ALA A 204 -5.31 7.02 4.28
N THR A 205 -5.69 8.29 4.19
CA THR A 205 -5.49 9.35 5.22
C THR A 205 -6.36 9.07 6.45
N GLY A 206 -6.63 7.79 6.73
CA GLY A 206 -7.47 7.27 7.78
C GLY A 206 -6.96 5.96 8.39
N ILE A 207 -5.79 5.44 7.98
CA ILE A 207 -5.12 4.34 8.71
C ILE A 207 -3.69 4.77 9.08
N GLU A 208 -3.55 5.98 9.61
CA GLU A 208 -2.36 6.38 10.36
C GLU A 208 -2.59 5.98 11.82
N ASP A 209 -2.00 4.87 12.27
CA ASP A 209 -1.76 4.46 13.67
C ASP A 209 -2.88 4.56 14.74
N ALA A 210 -4.10 4.97 14.39
CA ALA A 210 -5.22 5.17 15.31
C ALA A 210 -6.42 4.24 15.03
N ALA A 211 -6.43 3.56 13.88
CA ALA A 211 -7.62 2.89 13.37
C ALA A 211 -7.74 1.39 13.66
N ILE A 212 -6.65 0.67 13.97
CA ILE A 212 -6.74 -0.72 14.46
C ILE A 212 -5.62 -0.99 15.46
N THR A 213 -5.75 -0.51 16.70
CA THR A 213 -5.16 -1.25 17.81
C THR A 213 -6.05 -2.47 18.07
N PRO A 214 -5.51 -3.69 18.28
CA PRO A 214 -6.32 -4.87 18.61
C PRO A 214 -7.33 -4.62 19.73
N LEU A 215 -6.98 -3.74 20.68
CA LEU A 215 -7.81 -3.23 21.76
C LEU A 215 -9.16 -2.61 21.33
N LYS A 216 -9.25 -2.05 20.11
CA LYS A 216 -10.51 -1.50 19.57
C LYS A 216 -11.35 -2.54 18.81
N LEU A 217 -10.74 -3.65 18.37
CA LEU A 217 -11.43 -4.68 17.57
C LEU A 217 -12.04 -5.81 18.39
N TYR A 218 -11.48 -6.12 19.57
CA TYR A 218 -12.02 -7.19 20.40
C TYR A 218 -12.87 -6.61 21.53
N ALA A 219 -14.08 -7.16 21.69
CA ALA A 219 -14.84 -6.99 22.92
C ALA A 219 -13.97 -7.48 24.10
N PRO A 220 -14.00 -6.80 25.26
CA PRO A 220 -13.23 -7.23 26.42
C PRO A 220 -13.63 -8.64 26.84
N THR A 221 -12.68 -9.40 27.38
CA THR A 221 -12.98 -10.70 27.99
C THR A 221 -13.85 -10.49 29.24
N ARG A 222 -14.46 -11.58 29.72
CA ARG A 222 -15.21 -11.55 30.99
C ARG A 222 -14.36 -11.12 32.18
N GLY A 223 -13.11 -11.58 32.27
CA GLY A 223 -12.19 -11.20 33.35
C GLY A 223 -11.86 -9.72 33.34
N GLN A 224 -11.52 -9.19 32.16
CA GLN A 224 -11.31 -7.75 31.94
C GLN A 224 -12.53 -6.91 32.33
N PHE A 225 -13.72 -7.36 31.94
CA PHE A 225 -14.97 -6.67 32.26
C PHE A 225 -15.24 -6.62 33.77
N PHE A 226 -15.09 -7.74 34.49
CA PHE A 226 -15.30 -7.73 35.95
C PHE A 226 -14.25 -6.92 36.70
N ARG A 227 -12.99 -6.93 36.27
CA ARG A 227 -11.97 -6.05 36.86
C ARG A 227 -12.29 -4.57 36.65
N ALA A 228 -12.72 -4.18 35.44
CA ALA A 228 -13.16 -2.81 35.19
C ALA A 228 -14.44 -2.45 35.96
N LEU A 229 -15.35 -3.41 36.13
CA LEU A 229 -16.56 -3.23 36.94
C LEU A 229 -16.20 -2.95 38.41
N GLU A 230 -15.28 -3.72 38.98
CA GLU A 230 -14.81 -3.51 40.35
C GLU A 230 -14.05 -2.18 40.50
N ASN A 231 -13.20 -1.82 39.52
CA ASN A 231 -12.52 -0.53 39.50
C ASN A 231 -13.50 0.66 39.36
N SER A 232 -14.67 0.44 38.76
CA SER A 232 -15.72 1.46 38.64
C SER A 232 -16.52 1.68 39.93
N GLY A 233 -16.36 0.79 40.92
CA GLY A 233 -16.96 0.89 42.24
C GLY A 233 -16.79 -0.42 43.02
N ALA A 234 -16.24 -0.31 44.23
CA ALA A 234 -15.98 -1.46 45.09
C ALA A 234 -17.26 -2.23 45.43
N GLY A 235 -17.17 -3.56 45.44
CA GLY A 235 -18.27 -4.48 45.77
C GLY A 235 -19.26 -4.72 44.63
N ARG A 236 -19.10 -4.08 43.48
CA ARG A 236 -20.02 -4.24 42.34
C ARG A 236 -20.00 -5.67 41.79
N VAL A 237 -18.83 -6.32 41.74
CA VAL A 237 -18.75 -7.71 41.29
C VAL A 237 -19.47 -8.65 42.27
N ALA A 238 -19.34 -8.41 43.58
CA ALA A 238 -20.04 -9.20 44.59
C ALA A 238 -21.56 -9.05 44.46
N THR A 239 -22.07 -7.82 44.37
CA THR A 239 -23.51 -7.55 44.17
C THR A 239 -24.06 -8.22 42.91
N VAL A 240 -23.32 -8.19 41.81
CA VAL A 240 -23.73 -8.89 40.57
C VAL A 240 -23.71 -10.41 40.77
N THR A 241 -22.71 -10.94 41.47
CA THR A 241 -22.58 -12.39 41.73
C THR A 241 -23.73 -12.91 42.59
N ASP A 242 -24.09 -12.17 43.64
CA ASP A 242 -25.19 -12.53 44.55
C ASP A 242 -26.56 -12.50 43.87
N ALA A 243 -26.71 -11.70 42.81
CA ALA A 243 -27.94 -11.59 42.03
C ALA A 243 -28.09 -12.67 40.95
N VAL A 244 -27.07 -13.50 40.70
CA VAL A 244 -27.14 -14.55 39.66
C VAL A 244 -28.12 -15.65 40.11
N PRO A 245 -29.11 -16.02 39.28
CA PRO A 245 -30.02 -17.12 39.59
C PRO A 245 -29.27 -18.43 39.85
N SER A 246 -29.69 -19.20 40.85
CA SER A 246 -29.04 -20.48 41.20
C SER A 246 -29.32 -21.62 40.20
N ASP A 247 -30.38 -21.48 39.39
CA ASP A 247 -30.70 -22.42 38.31
C ASP A 247 -29.64 -22.34 37.20
N ARG A 248 -28.99 -23.48 36.92
CA ARG A 248 -27.95 -23.60 35.88
C ARG A 248 -28.53 -23.56 34.47
N GLY A 249 -29.84 -23.80 34.31
CA GLY A 249 -30.54 -23.66 33.03
C GLY A 249 -30.91 -22.22 32.70
N ASP A 250 -30.83 -21.30 33.67
CA ASP A 250 -31.18 -19.90 33.47
C ASP A 250 -30.17 -19.21 32.54
N ALA A 251 -30.69 -18.47 31.55
CA ALA A 251 -29.87 -17.78 30.56
C ALA A 251 -28.88 -16.77 31.18
N ILE A 252 -29.22 -16.16 32.31
CA ILE A 252 -28.33 -15.25 33.06
C ILE A 252 -27.23 -16.04 33.76
N ASN A 253 -27.54 -17.17 34.39
CA ASN A 253 -26.51 -18.03 35.00
C ASN A 253 -25.52 -18.51 33.93
N ILE A 254 -26.04 -18.96 32.79
CA ILE A 254 -25.22 -19.39 31.65
C ILE A 254 -24.35 -18.23 31.14
N ALA A 255 -24.93 -17.05 30.93
CA ALA A 255 -24.19 -15.88 30.46
C ALA A 255 -23.11 -15.44 31.45
N PHE A 256 -23.41 -15.43 32.75
CA PHE A 256 -22.46 -15.07 33.81
C PHE A 256 -21.25 -16.01 33.88
N ASN A 257 -21.48 -17.31 33.70
CA ASN A 257 -20.43 -18.32 33.81
C ASN A 257 -19.67 -18.59 32.51
N HIS A 258 -20.30 -18.43 31.34
CA HIS A 258 -19.75 -18.90 30.06
C HIS A 258 -19.53 -17.81 29.00
N THR A 259 -19.83 -16.53 29.28
CA THR A 259 -19.49 -15.46 28.34
C THR A 259 -17.98 -15.34 28.20
N THR A 260 -17.46 -15.49 26.98
CA THR A 260 -16.03 -15.27 26.68
C THR A 260 -15.73 -13.79 26.44
N PHE A 261 -16.58 -13.12 25.66
CA PHE A 261 -16.43 -11.72 25.28
C PHE A 261 -17.69 -10.91 25.60
N VAL A 262 -17.51 -9.76 26.24
CA VAL A 262 -18.61 -8.93 26.73
C VAL A 262 -18.89 -7.81 25.74
N THR A 263 -20.06 -7.86 25.11
CA THR A 263 -20.58 -6.78 24.27
C THR A 263 -21.66 -6.00 25.01
N GLN A 264 -21.87 -4.73 24.64
CA GLN A 264 -22.85 -3.87 25.31
C GLN A 264 -24.28 -4.44 25.26
N ALA A 265 -24.65 -5.10 24.14
CA ALA A 265 -25.96 -5.73 23.98
C ALA A 265 -26.03 -7.16 24.54
N GLY A 266 -24.92 -7.73 25.03
CA GLY A 266 -24.86 -9.10 25.52
C GLY A 266 -25.60 -9.30 26.84
N ALA A 267 -26.10 -10.52 27.06
CA ALA A 267 -26.89 -10.87 28.24
C ALA A 267 -26.18 -10.55 29.57
N LEU A 268 -24.87 -10.82 29.67
CA LEU A 268 -24.07 -10.47 30.85
C LEU A 268 -24.02 -8.96 31.10
N ALA A 269 -23.76 -8.15 30.07
CA ALA A 269 -23.67 -6.71 30.21
C ALA A 269 -25.02 -6.06 30.58
N GLN A 270 -26.12 -6.55 29.98
CA GLN A 270 -27.47 -6.09 30.30
C GLN A 270 -27.90 -6.52 31.71
N PHE A 271 -27.52 -7.73 32.15
CA PHE A 271 -27.75 -8.17 33.53
C PHE A 271 -27.03 -7.27 34.54
N VAL A 272 -25.75 -6.96 34.31
CA VAL A 272 -24.98 -6.03 35.16
C VAL A 272 -25.61 -4.64 35.18
N LYS A 273 -26.04 -4.14 34.02
CA LYS A 273 -26.73 -2.85 33.90
C LYS A 273 -27.97 -2.79 34.77
N THR A 274 -28.86 -3.78 34.66
CA THR A 274 -30.11 -3.83 35.44
C THR A 274 -29.83 -4.00 36.93
N THR A 275 -28.94 -4.92 37.30
CA THR A 275 -28.62 -5.23 38.70
C THR A 275 -28.05 -4.03 39.45
N LEU A 276 -27.20 -3.25 38.77
CA LEU A 276 -26.53 -2.09 39.36
C LEU A 276 -27.21 -0.76 39.01
N SER A 277 -28.36 -0.78 38.35
CA SER A 277 -29.08 0.41 37.86
C SER A 277 -28.19 1.38 37.07
N LEU A 278 -27.34 0.85 36.18
CA LEU A 278 -26.44 1.65 35.34
C LEU A 278 -27.18 2.24 34.13
N THR A 279 -26.79 3.45 33.74
CA THR A 279 -27.15 4.03 32.44
C THR A 279 -26.37 3.37 31.30
N ASP A 280 -26.86 3.48 30.06
CA ASP A 280 -26.13 2.98 28.88
C ASP A 280 -24.75 3.63 28.72
N ALA A 281 -24.63 4.91 29.08
CA ALA A 281 -23.36 5.63 29.05
C ALA A 281 -22.37 5.06 30.08
N GLN A 282 -22.83 4.76 31.30
CA GLN A 282 -21.99 4.14 32.34
C GLN A 282 -21.55 2.73 31.95
N LEU A 283 -22.45 1.91 31.39
CA LEU A 283 -22.10 0.58 30.90
C LEU A 283 -21.07 0.66 29.75
N ALA A 284 -21.28 1.56 28.78
CA ALA A 284 -20.34 1.77 27.67
C ALA A 284 -18.96 2.22 28.17
N ALA A 285 -18.91 3.09 29.19
CA ALA A 285 -17.66 3.52 29.81
C ALA A 285 -16.91 2.36 30.48
N ILE A 286 -17.62 1.49 31.22
CA ILE A 286 -17.02 0.31 31.86
C ILE A 286 -16.48 -0.68 30.80
N ILE A 287 -17.23 -0.95 29.73
CA ILE A 287 -16.78 -1.81 28.63
C ILE A 287 -15.56 -1.20 27.91
N THR A 288 -15.52 0.12 27.76
CA THR A 288 -14.37 0.82 27.18
C THR A 288 -13.14 0.70 28.08
N ALA A 289 -13.31 0.91 29.40
CA ALA A 289 -12.24 0.75 30.38
C ALA A 289 -11.71 -0.70 30.43
N ALA A 290 -12.60 -1.69 30.38
CA ALA A 290 -12.27 -3.12 30.39
C ALA A 290 -11.27 -3.50 29.30
N ARG A 291 -11.36 -2.91 28.10
CA ARG A 291 -10.44 -3.20 27.00
C ARG A 291 -8.98 -2.93 27.41
N SER A 292 -8.74 -1.90 28.23
CA SER A 292 -7.40 -1.52 28.69
C SER A 292 -6.87 -2.32 29.89
N VAL A 293 -7.66 -3.24 30.45
CA VAL A 293 -7.26 -4.04 31.62
C VAL A 293 -6.47 -5.27 31.18
N ALA A 294 -5.31 -5.51 31.79
CA ALA A 294 -4.60 -6.78 31.66
C ALA A 294 -5.27 -7.85 32.55
N GLU A 295 -5.48 -9.05 32.01
CA GLU A 295 -5.86 -10.22 32.82
C GLU A 295 -4.68 -10.72 33.66
#